data_AF-A0AAD4YTX2-F1
#
_entry.id   AF-A0AAD4YTX2-F1
#
_cell.length_a   1.000
_cell.length_b   1.000
_cell.length_c   1.000
_cell.angle_alpha   90.00
_cell.angle_beta   90.00
_cell.angle_gamma   90.00
#
_symmetry.space_group_name_H-M   'P 1'
#
loop_
_entity.id
_entity.type
_entity.pdbx_description
1 polymer ?
#
loop_
_entity_poly.entity_id
_entity_poly.type
_entity_poly.pdbx_seq_one_letter_code
_entity_poly.pdbx_strand_id
1 'polypeptide(L)'
;MAFELSYPLFFLLLLLQLPFSTTAKAHKNISLGSSLTALNKDSFWTSPTEEFAFGFQEIGKHSFLLAIWLTKYLKELLSGQPMAII
;
A
#
# COMPACT_ATOMS: atom_id res chain seq x y z
N MET A 1 32.00 36.16 7.26
CA MET A 1 31.68 34.72 7.36
C MET A 1 30.20 34.48 7.08
N ALA A 2 29.69 34.85 5.89
CA ALA A 2 28.25 34.84 5.59
C ALA A 2 27.86 33.97 4.38
N PHE A 3 28.82 33.27 3.78
CA PHE A 3 28.59 32.49 2.55
C PHE A 3 28.30 31.00 2.79
N GLU A 4 28.56 30.48 4.00
CA GLU A 4 28.44 29.06 4.31
C GLU A 4 26.99 28.55 4.37
N LEU A 5 26.02 29.42 4.67
CA LEU A 5 24.59 29.05 4.79
C LEU A 5 23.85 29.02 3.44
N SER A 6 24.45 29.55 2.36
CA SER A 6 23.79 29.59 1.04
C SER A 6 23.76 28.21 0.38
N TYR A 7 24.85 27.46 0.47
CA TYR A 7 24.98 26.11 -0.09
C TYR A 7 23.94 25.09 0.40
N PRO A 8 23.68 24.93 1.71
CA PRO A 8 22.67 23.98 2.18
C PRO A 8 21.25 24.38 1.75
N LEU A 9 20.98 25.69 1.62
CA LEU A 9 19.68 26.20 1.17
C LEU A 9 19.46 25.90 -0.32
N PHE A 10 20.48 26.11 -1.16
CA PHE A 10 20.46 25.74 -2.57
C PHE A 10 20.29 24.22 -2.76
N PHE A 11 20.98 23.42 -1.95
CA PHE A 11 20.85 21.97 -1.98
C PHE A 11 19.43 21.51 -1.60
N LEU A 12 18.81 22.12 -0.59
CA LEU A 12 17.41 21.85 -0.21
C LEU A 12 16.44 22.20 -1.33
N LEU A 13 16.66 23.34 -2.01
CA LEU A 13 15.83 23.79 -3.12
C LEU A 13 15.93 22.83 -4.31
N LEU A 14 17.14 22.31 -4.59
CA LEU A 14 17.37 21.28 -5.60
C LEU A 14 16.64 19.97 -5.24
N LEU A 15 16.66 19.59 -3.96
CA LEU A 15 15.97 18.39 -3.46
C LEU A 15 14.44 18.47 -3.64
N LEU A 16 13.87 19.67 -3.51
CA LEU A 16 12.44 19.92 -3.70
C LEU A 16 12.00 19.79 -5.17
N GLN A 17 12.93 19.94 -6.12
CA GLN A 17 12.67 19.79 -7.55
C GLN A 17 12.70 18.33 -8.01
N LEU A 18 13.09 17.38 -7.15
CA LEU A 18 13.05 15.96 -7.51
C LEU A 18 11.59 15.53 -7.69
N PRO A 19 11.21 15.01 -8.87
CA PRO A 19 9.90 14.42 -9.05
C PRO A 19 9.83 13.13 -8.24
N PHE A 20 9.13 13.17 -7.10
CA PHE A 20 8.73 11.97 -6.38
C PHE A 20 7.64 11.27 -7.18
N SER A 21 8.05 10.49 -8.19
CA SER A 21 7.13 9.60 -8.89
C SER A 21 6.84 8.41 -7.97
N THR A 22 5.76 8.51 -7.19
CA THR A 22 5.17 7.33 -6.55
C THR A 22 4.46 6.51 -7.62
N THR A 23 5.04 5.38 -7.97
CA THR A 23 4.39 4.42 -8.87
C THR A 23 3.32 3.69 -8.08
N ALA A 24 2.11 4.25 -8.03
CA ALA A 24 0.94 3.48 -7.59
C ALA A 24 0.74 2.36 -8.61
N LYS A 25 0.97 1.10 -8.20
CA LYS A 25 0.73 -0.06 -9.07
C LYS A 25 -0.75 -0.07 -9.47
N ALA A 26 -1.01 -0.37 -10.74
CA ALA A 26 -2.35 -0.36 -11.31
C ALA A 26 -3.29 -1.24 -10.47
N HIS A 27 -4.19 -0.58 -9.75
CA HIS A 27 -5.29 -1.17 -9.01
C HIS A 27 -6.11 -2.08 -9.93
N LYS A 28 -6.65 -3.19 -9.39
CA LYS A 28 -7.80 -3.87 -10.02
C LYS A 28 -8.98 -2.90 -9.95
N ASN A 29 -9.17 -2.08 -10.98
CA ASN A 29 -10.23 -1.09 -11.02
C ASN A 29 -11.59 -1.78 -10.79
N ILE A 30 -12.20 -1.53 -9.64
CA ILE A 30 -13.50 -2.11 -9.28
C ILE A 30 -14.54 -1.33 -10.07
N SER A 31 -15.05 -1.92 -11.15
CA SER A 31 -16.09 -1.27 -11.94
C SER A 31 -17.42 -1.22 -11.18
N LEU A 32 -18.22 -0.19 -11.45
CA LEU A 32 -19.61 -0.14 -10.97
C LEU A 32 -20.36 -1.39 -11.45
N GLY A 33 -21.10 -2.02 -10.52
CA GLY A 33 -21.76 -3.31 -10.76
C GLY A 33 -20.90 -4.53 -10.45
N SER A 34 -19.64 -4.35 -10.06
CA SER A 34 -18.82 -5.44 -9.53
C SER A 34 -19.36 -5.92 -8.18
N SER A 35 -19.46 -7.23 -8.01
CA SER A 35 -19.85 -7.88 -6.76
C SER A 35 -18.74 -8.80 -6.26
N LEU A 36 -18.59 -8.88 -4.95
CA LEU A 36 -17.72 -9.85 -4.29
C LEU A 36 -18.56 -11.00 -3.73
N THR A 37 -18.12 -12.24 -3.91
CA THR A 37 -18.87 -13.41 -3.44
C THR A 37 -17.93 -14.38 -2.74
N ALA A 38 -18.35 -14.89 -1.59
CA ALA A 38 -17.53 -15.76 -0.74
C ALA A 38 -17.18 -17.14 -1.33
N LEU A 39 -17.64 -17.45 -2.56
CA LEU A 39 -17.43 -18.74 -3.21
C LEU A 39 -15.95 -19.00 -3.56
N ASN A 40 -15.17 -17.93 -3.77
CA ASN A 40 -13.78 -18.04 -4.22
C ASN A 40 -12.82 -17.50 -3.16
N LYS A 41 -11.86 -18.33 -2.73
CA LYS A 41 -10.92 -18.01 -1.63
C LYS A 41 -10.02 -16.81 -1.92
N ASP A 42 -9.81 -16.51 -3.20
CA ASP A 42 -8.95 -15.41 -3.65
C ASP A 42 -9.77 -14.18 -4.09
N SER A 43 -11.07 -14.14 -3.75
CA SER A 43 -11.93 -13.00 -4.04
C SER A 43 -11.89 -11.97 -2.90
N PHE A 44 -10.88 -11.11 -2.96
CA PHE A 44 -10.78 -9.90 -2.14
C PHE A 44 -10.32 -8.72 -2.99
N TRP A 45 -10.64 -7.53 -2.51
CA TRP A 45 -10.20 -6.27 -3.08
C TRP A 45 -9.07 -5.70 -2.23
N THR A 46 -7.90 -5.58 -2.85
CA THR A 46 -6.73 -4.98 -2.22
C THR A 46 -6.73 -3.47 -2.43
N SER A 47 -6.25 -2.73 -1.43
CA SER A 47 -5.99 -1.31 -1.55
C SER A 47 -4.96 -1.03 -2.65
N PRO A 48 -4.96 0.19 -3.24
CA PRO A 48 -3.94 0.60 -4.21
C PRO A 48 -2.51 0.51 -3.68
N THR A 49 -2.33 0.62 -2.36
CA THR A 49 -1.05 0.56 -1.66
C THR A 49 -0.67 -0.85 -1.19
N GLU A 50 -1.52 -1.85 -1.45
CA GLU A 50 -1.37 -3.23 -0.96
C GLU A 50 -1.32 -3.37 0.58
N GLU A 51 -1.72 -2.33 1.29
CA GLU A 51 -1.63 -2.23 2.75
C GLU A 51 -2.77 -2.92 3.46
N PHE A 52 -3.96 -2.90 2.86
CA PHE A 52 -5.16 -3.52 3.39
C PHE A 52 -5.93 -4.22 2.28
N ALA A 53 -6.70 -5.23 2.67
CA ALA A 53 -7.61 -5.96 1.80
C ALA A 53 -9.01 -6.02 2.43
N PHE A 54 -10.01 -6.00 1.56
CA PHE A 54 -11.42 -6.11 1.90
C PHE A 54 -12.01 -7.33 1.20
N GLY A 55 -12.69 -8.19 1.95
CA GLY A 55 -13.42 -9.29 1.34
C GLY A 55 -13.96 -10.31 2.33
N PHE A 56 -14.27 -11.50 1.80
CA PHE A 56 -14.78 -12.59 2.61
C PHE A 56 -13.64 -13.47 3.11
N GLN A 57 -13.57 -13.66 4.42
CA GLN A 57 -12.67 -14.60 5.06
C GLN A 57 -13.44 -15.84 5.48
N GLU A 58 -12.96 -17.03 5.09
CA GLU A 58 -13.52 -18.29 5.56
C GLU A 58 -13.14 -18.47 7.04
N ILE A 59 -14.15 -18.50 7.93
CA ILE A 59 -14.00 -18.68 9.38
C ILE A 59 -14.40 -20.07 9.85
N GLY A 60 -14.88 -20.91 8.94
CA GLY A 60 -15.32 -22.28 9.20
C GLY A 60 -15.93 -22.89 7.95
N LYS A 61 -16.34 -24.16 8.02
CA LYS A 61 -16.89 -24.88 6.88
C LYS A 61 -18.16 -24.19 6.34
N HIS A 62 -18.04 -23.54 5.18
CA HIS A 62 -19.10 -22.72 4.56
C HIS A 62 -19.53 -21.48 5.36
N SER A 63 -18.72 -21.05 6.33
CA SER A 63 -18.97 -19.86 7.12
C SER A 63 -17.99 -18.77 6.73
N PHE A 64 -18.50 -17.61 6.36
CA PHE A 64 -17.71 -16.50 5.85
C PHE A 64 -17.97 -15.23 6.64
N LEU A 65 -16.91 -14.49 6.92
CA LEU A 65 -16.94 -13.18 7.55
C LEU A 65 -16.54 -12.13 6.52
N LEU A 66 -17.37 -11.10 6.32
CA LEU A 66 -16.97 -9.92 5.57
C LEU A 66 -16.06 -9.07 6.47
N ALA A 67 -14.81 -8.87 6.06
CA ALA A 67 -13.80 -8.23 6.88
C ALA A 67 -12.91 -7.28 6.06
N ILE A 68 -12.26 -6.38 6.79
CA ILE A 68 -11.13 -5.58 6.32
C ILE A 68 -9.92 -6.00 7.16
N TRP A 69 -8.80 -6.33 6.53
CA TRP A 69 -7.59 -6.72 7.23
C TRP A 69 -6.34 -6.07 6.64
N LEU A 70 -5.33 -5.88 7.49
CA LEU A 70 -4.01 -5.42 7.07
C LEU A 70 -3.26 -6.55 6.39
N THR A 71 -2.70 -6.27 5.22
CA THR A 71 -1.86 -7.20 4.47
C THR A 71 -0.57 -7.48 5.24
N LYS A 72 0.00 -8.66 5.02
CA LYS A 72 1.31 -9.03 5.59
C LYS A 72 2.39 -7.99 5.27
N TYR A 73 2.36 -7.42 4.07
CA TYR A 73 3.27 -6.36 3.62
C TYR A 73 3.32 -5.18 4.61
N LEU A 74 2.17 -4.60 4.96
CA LEU A 74 2.12 -3.50 5.91
C LEU A 74 2.45 -3.94 7.33
N LYS A 75 2.06 -5.16 7.74
CA LYS A 75 2.45 -5.70 9.05
C LYS A 75 3.96 -5.85 9.20
N GLU A 76 4.67 -6.19 8.13
CA GLU A 76 6.13 -6.38 8.11
C GLU A 76 6.87 -5.04 8.08
N LEU A 77 6.35 -4.05 7.34
CA LEU A 77 6.83 -2.67 7.41
C LEU A 77 6.71 -2.06 8.81
N LEU A 78 5.60 -2.32 9.50
CA LEU A 78 5.35 -1.81 10.86
C LEU A 78 6.07 -2.61 11.95
N SER A 79 6.58 -3.82 11.66
CA SER A 79 7.28 -4.66 12.64
C SER A 79 8.78 -4.36 12.73
N GLY A 80 9.30 -3.43 11.93
CA GLY A 80 10.71 -3.02 11.96
C GLY A 80 11.66 -4.08 11.41
N GLN A 81 11.17 -5.07 10.66
CA GLN A 81 12.01 -6.04 9.96
C GLN A 81 12.63 -5.36 8.71
N PRO A 82 13.93 -5.51 8.46
CA PRO A 82 14.56 -4.92 7.28
C PRO A 82 14.00 -5.61 6.02
N MET A 83 13.29 -4.85 5.20
CA MET A 83 12.88 -5.29 3.87
C MET A 83 14.13 -5.61 3.05
N ALA A 84 14.29 -6.88 2.65
CA ALA A 84 15.25 -7.24 1.64
C ALA A 84 14.81 -6.59 0.32
N ILE A 85 15.47 -5.48 0.00
CA ILE A 85 15.35 -4.83 -1.30
C ILE A 85 16.07 -5.76 -2.28
N ILE A 86 15.29 -6.54 -3.03
CA ILE A 86 15.76 -7.29 -4.22
C ILE A 86 15.67 -6.40 -5.46
#